data_AF-A0A4Z0NTD2-F1
#
_entry.id   AF-A0A4Z0NTD2-F1
#
_cell.length_a   1.000
_cell.length_b   1.000
_cell.length_c   1.000
_cell.angle_alpha   90.00
_cell.angle_beta   90.00
_cell.angle_gamma   90.00
#
_symmetry.space_group_name_H-M   'P 1'
#
loop_
_entity.id
_entity.type
_entity.pdbx_description
1 polymer ?
#
loop_
_entity_poly.entity_id
_entity_poly.type
_entity_poly.pdbx_seq_one_letter_code
_entity_poly.pdbx_strand_id
1 'polypeptide(L)'
;MFFGILQQMLQHVPVDEVWYLDRHRDVQEAVAAGAFASAKDHFVKHGYFEGKLPYAIPVDEAFYLDAYPDVREAIRTGAIASAQLHFLQSGYKEGRVPHAGFSLFTLDRGQHDPAAA
;
A
#
# COMPACT_ATOMS: atom_id res chain seq x y z
N MET A 1 14.81 12.91 15.62
CA MET A 1 15.44 11.56 15.68
C MET A 1 14.55 10.45 15.12
N PHE A 2 13.23 10.40 15.34
CA PHE A 2 12.37 9.31 14.82
C PHE A 2 12.04 9.40 13.31
N PHE A 3 11.69 10.60 12.81
CA PHE A 3 11.28 10.79 11.41
C PHE A 3 12.33 10.34 10.38
N GLY A 4 13.61 10.65 10.63
CA GLY A 4 14.71 10.24 9.74
C GLY A 4 14.93 8.73 9.72
N ILE A 5 14.78 8.03 10.85
CA ILE A 5 14.89 6.57 10.92
C ILE A 5 13.78 5.93 10.09
N LEU A 6 12.54 6.42 10.22
CA LEU A 6 11.41 5.91 9.46
C LEU A 6 11.59 6.13 7.95
N GLN A 7 12.03 7.33 7.53
CA GLN A 7 12.35 7.58 6.12
C GLN A 7 13.44 6.63 5.60
N GLN A 8 14.45 6.32 6.41
CA GLN A 8 15.48 5.36 6.03
C GLN A 8 14.93 3.94 5.89
N MET A 9 13.98 3.53 6.73
CA MET A 9 13.27 2.26 6.54
C MET A 9 12.41 2.27 5.27
N LEU A 10 11.72 3.38 4.98
CA LEU A 10 10.91 3.54 3.76
C LEU A 10 11.75 3.45 2.49
N GLN A 11 13.05 3.77 2.53
CA GLN A 11 13.96 3.54 1.39
C GLN A 11 14.04 2.06 0.99
N HIS A 12 13.80 1.12 1.90
CA HIS A 12 13.81 -0.31 1.59
C HIS A 12 12.47 -0.88 1.13
N VAL A 13 11.38 -0.10 1.18
CA VAL A 13 10.06 -0.54 0.72
C VAL A 13 10.02 -0.53 -0.81
N PRO A 14 9.73 -1.63 -1.53
CA PRO A 14 9.60 -1.57 -2.98
C PRO A 14 8.49 -0.58 -3.38
N VAL A 15 8.67 0.16 -4.47
CA VAL A 15 7.66 1.05 -5.04
C VAL A 15 7.54 0.69 -6.51
N ASP A 16 6.32 0.40 -6.95
CA ASP A 16 6.04 0.21 -8.37
C ASP A 16 5.84 1.60 -8.99
N GLU A 17 6.89 2.07 -9.67
CA GLU A 17 6.92 3.41 -10.29
C GLU A 17 5.75 3.64 -11.24
N VAL A 18 5.42 2.66 -12.10
CA VAL A 18 4.36 2.84 -13.10
C VAL A 18 3.00 2.85 -12.42
N TRP A 19 2.74 1.88 -11.54
CA TRP A 19 1.47 1.76 -10.84
C TRP A 19 1.18 2.96 -9.95
N TYR A 20 2.21 3.47 -9.27
CA TYR A 20 2.09 4.60 -8.36
C TYR A 20 1.76 5.89 -9.10
N LEU A 21 2.47 6.17 -10.19
CA LEU A 21 2.27 7.41 -10.97
C LEU A 21 0.93 7.38 -11.74
N ASP A 22 0.50 6.21 -12.22
CA ASP A 22 -0.81 6.05 -12.87
C ASP A 22 -1.97 6.37 -11.91
N ARG A 23 -1.83 6.05 -10.62
CA ARG A 23 -2.84 6.33 -9.59
C ARG A 23 -2.75 7.73 -8.99
N HIS A 24 -1.61 8.38 -9.12
CA HIS A 24 -1.32 9.66 -8.50
C HIS A 24 -0.82 10.63 -9.57
N ARG A 25 -1.75 11.10 -10.42
CA ARG A 25 -1.47 12.00 -11.53
C ARG A 25 -0.78 13.30 -11.08
N ASP A 26 -1.15 13.81 -9.92
CA ASP A 26 -0.49 14.94 -9.28
C ASP A 26 1.01 14.67 -9.03
N VAL A 27 1.34 13.46 -8.57
CA VAL A 27 2.73 13.04 -8.38
C VAL A 27 3.44 12.82 -9.72
N GLN A 28 2.75 12.24 -10.71
CA GLN A 28 3.28 12.09 -12.06
C GLN A 28 3.70 13.43 -12.66
N GLU A 29 2.84 14.44 -12.55
CA GLU A 29 3.12 15.79 -13.02
C GLU A 29 4.28 16.43 -12.24
N ALA A 30 4.33 16.23 -10.92
CA ALA A 30 5.43 16.73 -10.08
C ALA A 30 6.78 16.06 -10.40
N VAL A 31 6.81 14.76 -10.68
CA VAL A 31 8.01 14.04 -11.13
C VAL A 31 8.45 14.56 -12.50
N ALA A 32 7.52 14.73 -13.46
CA ALA A 32 7.83 15.26 -14.78
C ALA A 32 8.36 16.70 -14.74
N ALA A 33 7.90 17.51 -13.78
CA ALA A 33 8.40 18.86 -13.52
C ALA A 33 9.73 18.89 -12.74
N GLY A 34 10.26 17.73 -12.32
CA GLY A 34 11.51 17.63 -11.57
C GLY A 34 11.41 17.98 -10.08
N ALA A 35 10.19 18.12 -9.53
CA ALA A 35 9.98 18.36 -8.10
C ALA A 35 10.33 17.13 -7.24
N PHE A 36 10.18 15.93 -7.82
CA PHE A 36 10.61 14.66 -7.25
C PHE A 36 11.44 13.89 -8.26
N ALA A 37 12.45 13.16 -7.78
CA ALA A 37 13.31 12.37 -8.67
C ALA A 37 12.59 11.16 -9.27
N SER A 38 11.62 10.58 -8.54
CA SER A 38 10.80 9.44 -8.97
C SER A 38 9.57 9.25 -8.06
N ALA A 39 8.72 8.27 -8.34
CA ALA A 39 7.62 7.87 -7.47
C ALA A 39 8.14 7.40 -6.10
N LYS A 40 9.24 6.64 -6.09
CA LYS A 40 9.93 6.25 -4.86
C LYS A 40 10.35 7.44 -4.01
N ASP A 41 10.92 8.47 -4.62
CA ASP A 41 11.33 9.68 -3.91
C ASP A 41 10.12 10.38 -3.27
N HIS A 42 9.04 10.52 -4.03
CA HIS A 42 7.78 11.04 -3.50
C HIS A 42 7.23 10.18 -2.35
N PHE A 43 7.19 8.86 -2.51
CA PHE A 43 6.63 7.95 -1.52
C PHE A 43 7.36 8.04 -0.18
N VAL A 44 8.69 8.05 -0.19
CA VAL A 44 9.49 8.10 1.04
C VAL A 44 9.38 9.46 1.74
N LYS A 45 9.32 10.55 0.98
CA LYS A 45 9.25 11.91 1.54
C LYS A 45 7.84 12.28 1.99
N HIS A 46 6.82 11.85 1.26
CA HIS A 46 5.43 12.29 1.43
C HIS A 46 4.43 11.13 1.40
N GLY A 47 4.48 10.29 0.36
CA GLY A 47 3.40 9.36 0.07
C GLY A 47 3.03 8.40 1.20
N TYR A 48 4.01 7.88 1.96
CA TYR A 48 3.72 7.06 3.13
C TYR A 48 2.89 7.81 4.19
N PHE A 49 3.27 9.06 4.49
CA PHE A 49 2.59 9.89 5.49
C PHE A 49 1.23 10.41 5.04
N GLU A 50 1.03 10.47 3.72
CA GLU A 50 -0.27 10.78 3.10
C GLU A 50 -1.20 9.56 3.04
N GLY A 51 -0.74 8.39 3.51
CA GLY A 51 -1.47 7.14 3.36
C GLY A 51 -1.68 6.82 1.88
N LYS A 52 -0.62 6.80 1.09
CA LYS A 52 -0.61 6.19 -0.26
C LYS A 52 -0.02 4.78 -0.16
N LEU A 53 -0.45 3.89 -1.04
CA LEU A 53 0.18 2.57 -1.18
C LEU A 53 1.32 2.66 -2.19
N PRO A 54 2.45 1.96 -1.99
CA PRO A 54 3.58 2.02 -2.92
C PRO A 54 3.46 1.08 -4.13
N TYR A 55 2.54 0.10 -4.08
CA TYR A 55 2.27 -0.86 -5.16
C TYR A 55 0.91 -1.53 -4.94
N ALA A 56 0.46 -2.34 -5.90
CA ALA A 56 -0.73 -3.15 -5.77
C ALA A 56 -0.55 -4.23 -4.70
N ILE A 57 -1.39 -4.23 -3.66
CA ILE A 57 -1.32 -5.24 -2.59
C ILE A 57 -2.54 -6.17 -2.70
N PRO A 58 -2.33 -7.46 -3.01
CA PRO A 58 -3.41 -8.44 -3.06
C PRO A 58 -3.95 -8.72 -1.67
N VAL A 59 -5.27 -8.85 -1.57
CA VAL A 59 -5.97 -9.21 -0.34
C VAL A 59 -6.28 -10.70 -0.37
N ASP A 60 -5.91 -11.41 0.70
CA ASP A 60 -6.47 -12.74 0.98
C ASP A 60 -7.87 -12.53 1.53
N GLU A 61 -8.88 -12.72 0.68
CA GLU A 61 -10.27 -12.44 1.05
C GLU A 61 -10.76 -13.33 2.21
N ALA A 62 -10.33 -14.59 2.28
CA ALA A 62 -10.76 -15.48 3.35
C ALA A 62 -10.23 -14.98 4.71
N PHE A 63 -8.93 -14.66 4.78
CA PHE A 63 -8.32 -14.06 5.96
C PHE A 63 -8.96 -12.70 6.29
N TYR A 64 -9.13 -11.84 5.29
CA TYR A 64 -9.59 -10.47 5.49
C TYR A 64 -11.02 -10.43 6.03
N LEU A 65 -11.93 -11.22 5.48
CA LEU A 65 -13.31 -11.26 5.96
C LEU A 65 -13.45 -11.94 7.32
N ASP A 66 -12.51 -12.82 7.68
CA ASP A 66 -12.44 -13.37 9.04
C ASP A 66 -11.94 -12.37 10.08
N ALA A 67 -10.87 -11.65 9.75
CA ALA A 67 -10.33 -10.58 10.59
C ALA A 67 -11.29 -9.37 10.71
N TYR A 68 -12.11 -9.13 9.69
CA TYR A 68 -12.94 -7.92 9.55
C TYR A 68 -14.43 -8.24 9.29
N PRO A 69 -15.19 -8.64 10.33
CA PRO A 69 -16.60 -9.02 10.18
C PRO A 69 -17.51 -7.89 9.68
N ASP A 70 -17.15 -6.63 9.91
CA ASP A 70 -17.87 -5.45 9.41
C ASP A 70 -17.78 -5.33 7.88
N VAL A 71 -16.62 -5.65 7.30
CA VAL A 71 -16.44 -5.69 5.85
C VAL A 71 -17.20 -6.86 5.24
N ARG A 72 -17.16 -8.03 5.90
CA ARG A 72 -17.96 -9.20 5.50
C ARG A 72 -19.44 -8.85 5.43
N GLU A 73 -19.95 -8.15 6.43
CA GLU A 73 -21.34 -7.71 6.47
C GLU A 73 -21.67 -6.65 5.40
N ALA A 74 -20.76 -5.70 5.18
CA ALA A 74 -20.90 -4.70 4.12
C ALA A 74 -20.94 -5.34 2.71
N ILE A 75 -20.15 -6.39 2.47
CA ILE A 75 -20.19 -7.15 1.21
C ILE A 75 -21.50 -7.94 1.11
N ARG A 76 -21.91 -8.63 2.18
CA ARG A 76 -23.15 -9.42 2.22
C ARG A 76 -24.39 -8.56 1.93
N THR A 77 -24.40 -7.31 2.37
CA THR A 77 -25.49 -6.36 2.14
C THR A 77 -25.35 -5.59 0.81
N GLY A 78 -24.26 -5.80 0.06
CA GLY A 78 -24.00 -5.13 -1.21
C GLY A 78 -23.53 -3.68 -1.08
N ALA A 79 -23.19 -3.22 0.13
CA ALA A 79 -22.64 -1.89 0.35
C ALA A 79 -21.21 -1.74 -0.22
N ILE A 80 -20.46 -2.85 -0.29
CA ILE A 80 -19.12 -2.93 -0.89
C ILE A 80 -19.04 -4.14 -1.81
N ALA A 81 -18.33 -4.02 -2.93
CA ALA A 81 -18.26 -5.08 -3.94
C ALA A 81 -17.32 -6.24 -3.56
N SER A 82 -16.21 -5.99 -2.84
CA SER A 82 -15.24 -7.02 -2.46
C SER A 82 -14.30 -6.58 -1.33
N ALA A 83 -13.60 -7.54 -0.72
CA ALA A 83 -12.57 -7.25 0.29
C ALA A 83 -11.41 -6.43 -0.30
N GLN A 84 -11.01 -6.75 -1.53
CA GLN A 84 -9.97 -6.02 -2.26
C GLN A 84 -10.35 -4.54 -2.45
N LEU A 85 -11.60 -4.28 -2.82
CA LEU A 85 -12.09 -2.90 -3.00
C LEU A 85 -12.08 -2.13 -1.69
N HIS A 86 -12.58 -2.74 -0.60
CA HIS A 86 -12.55 -2.12 0.73
C HIS A 86 -11.12 -1.76 1.12
N PHE A 87 -10.20 -2.72 1.01
CA PHE A 87 -8.80 -2.52 1.39
C PHE A 87 -8.19 -1.34 0.63
N LEU A 88 -8.32 -1.32 -0.70
CA LEU A 88 -7.75 -0.28 -1.57
C LEU A 88 -8.38 1.10 -1.37
N GLN A 89 -9.63 1.20 -0.93
CA GLN A 89 -10.29 2.48 -0.74
C GLN A 89 -10.05 3.06 0.66
N SER A 90 -10.10 2.24 1.70
CA SER A 90 -10.01 2.70 3.08
C SER A 90 -9.27 1.75 4.02
N GLY A 91 -9.35 0.43 3.80
CA GLY A 91 -8.85 -0.55 4.77
C GLY A 91 -7.37 -0.36 5.15
N TYR A 92 -6.47 -0.05 4.20
CA TYR A 92 -5.07 0.20 4.56
C TYR A 92 -4.88 1.50 5.37
N LYS A 93 -5.70 2.52 5.16
CA LYS A 93 -5.68 3.79 5.93
C LYS A 93 -6.22 3.59 7.34
N GLU A 94 -7.13 2.64 7.49
CA GLU A 94 -7.64 2.18 8.78
C GLU A 94 -6.64 1.30 9.54
N GLY A 95 -5.48 0.97 8.94
CA GLY A 95 -4.47 0.09 9.53
C GLY A 95 -4.81 -1.41 9.44
N ARG A 96 -5.78 -1.79 8.60
CA ARG A 96 -6.11 -3.20 8.36
C ARG A 96 -5.01 -3.87 7.54
N VAL A 97 -4.78 -5.14 7.79
CA VAL A 97 -3.79 -5.96 7.08
C VAL A 97 -4.47 -6.82 6.00
N PRO A 98 -3.93 -6.88 4.78
CA PRO A 98 -4.58 -7.54 3.64
C PRO A 98 -4.48 -9.07 3.67
N HIS A 99 -3.49 -9.60 4.36
CA HIS A 99 -3.28 -11.04 4.54
C HIS A 99 -2.42 -11.29 5.80
N ALA A 100 -2.38 -12.55 6.25
CA ALA A 100 -1.56 -12.95 7.39
C ALA A 100 -0.08 -12.61 7.17
N GLY A 101 0.59 -12.13 8.21
CA GLY A 101 2.01 -11.81 8.18
C GLY A 101 2.40 -10.60 7.32
N PHE A 102 1.43 -9.84 6.78
CA PHE A 102 1.74 -8.66 5.97
C PHE A 102 2.56 -7.63 6.76
N SER A 103 3.64 -7.17 6.14
CA SER A 103 4.40 -6.00 6.57
C SER A 103 4.80 -5.22 5.33
N LEU A 104 4.63 -3.89 5.38
CA LEU A 104 5.20 -3.01 4.37
C LEU A 104 6.73 -2.91 4.51
N PHE A 105 7.21 -3.07 5.74
CA PHE A 105 8.62 -3.06 6.09
C PHE A 105 9.10 -4.50 6.19
N THR A 106 9.25 -5.17 5.05
CA THR A 106 9.96 -6.45 5.03
C THR A 106 11.45 -6.15 5.18
N LEU A 107 11.92 -6.18 6.42
CA LEU A 107 13.35 -6.25 6.71
C LEU A 107 13.77 -7.67 6.37
N ASP A 108 14.43 -7.83 5.23
CA ASP A 108 14.85 -9.11 4.69
C ASP A 108 15.46 -10.02 5.79
N ARG A 109 14.79 -11.13 6.06
CA ARG A 109 15.42 -12.37 6.52
C ARG A 109 15.04 -13.48 5.54
N GLY A 110 15.48 -13.34 4.29
CA GLY A 110 15.52 -14.41 3.30
C GLY A 110 14.17 -15.08 3.02
N GLN A 111 13.20 -14.33 2.48
CA GLN A 111 12.11 -14.94 1.70
C GLN A 111 11.56 -13.91 0.70
N HIS A 112 12.20 -13.94 -0.46
CA HIS A 112 11.75 -13.30 -1.69
C HIS A 112 10.75 -14.26 -2.35
N ASP A 113 9.49 -13.85 -2.53
CA ASP A 113 8.76 -14.21 -3.74
C ASP A 113 7.64 -13.20 -4.05
N PRO A 114 7.90 -12.18 -4.87
CA PRO A 114 6.91 -11.22 -5.32
C PRO A 114 6.19 -11.62 -6.62
N ALA A 115 6.15 -12.90 -7.03
CA ALA A 115 5.46 -13.30 -8.27
C ALA A 115 5.10 -14.81 -8.37
N ALA A 116 4.14 -15.28 -7.57
CA ALA A 116 3.34 -16.45 -7.96
C ALA A 116 2.10 -16.02 -8.78
N ALA A 117 2.34 -15.49 -9.98
CA ALA A 117 1.44 -15.44 -11.14
C ALA A 117 2.23 -15.07 -12.40
#